data_AF-A0A2U3F3T8-F1
#
_entry.id   AF-A0A2U3F3T8-F1
#
_cell.length_a   1.000
_cell.length_b   1.000
_cell.length_c   1.000
_cell.angle_alpha   90.00
_cell.angle_beta   90.00
_cell.angle_gamma   90.00
#
_symmetry.space_group_name_H-M   'P 1'
#
loop_
_entity.id
_entity.type
_entity.pdbx_description
1 polymer ?
#
loop_
_entity_poly.entity_id
_entity_poly.type
_entity_poly.pdbx_seq_one_letter_code
_entity_poly.pdbx_strand_id
1 'polypeptide(L)'
;MTTIYKDAGRPVHERVADLLARMTPEEKFAQMHAYWLILDENGNHRERSDLSDEFAGVSEQAALSKRLKLGVGQITRPLGTHIVDAK
;
A
#
# COMPACT_ATOMS: atom_id res chain seq x y z
N MET A 1 24.56 14.06 4.99
CA MET A 1 24.50 13.02 6.03
C MET A 1 23.39 12.05 5.68
N THR A 2 23.64 10.75 5.71
CA THR A 2 22.62 9.72 5.46
C THR A 2 21.67 9.66 6.66
N THR A 3 20.35 9.59 6.43
CA THR A 3 19.38 9.38 7.51
C THR A 3 19.58 8.00 8.14
N ILE A 4 19.44 7.87 9.46
CA ILE A 4 19.75 6.63 10.19
C ILE A 4 18.97 5.44 9.60
N TYR A 5 17.68 5.61 9.26
CA TYR A 5 16.88 4.53 8.68
C TYR A 5 17.42 3.97 7.35
N LYS A 6 18.17 4.78 6.59
CA LYS A 6 18.81 4.39 5.31
C LYS A 6 20.22 3.80 5.49
N ASP A 7 20.80 3.89 6.68
CA ASP A 7 22.12 3.32 6.97
C ASP A 7 22.00 1.82 7.31
N ALA A 8 22.44 0.96 6.40
CA ALA A 8 22.39 -0.49 6.57
C ALA A 8 23.33 -1.02 7.66
N GLY A 9 24.32 -0.22 8.11
CA GLY A 9 25.23 -0.59 9.19
C GLY A 9 24.65 -0.42 10.60
N ARG A 10 23.46 0.21 10.73
CA ARG A 10 22.82 0.47 12.03
C ARG A 10 21.89 -0.68 12.45
N PRO A 11 21.73 -0.94 13.76
CA PRO A 11 20.76 -1.90 14.26
C PRO A 11 19.34 -1.63 13.74
N VAL A 12 18.61 -2.70 13.44
CA VAL A 12 17.25 -2.61 12.86
C VAL A 12 16.32 -1.75 13.73
N HIS A 13 16.34 -1.92 15.05
CA HIS A 13 15.47 -1.17 15.95
C HIS A 13 15.75 0.35 15.91
N GLU A 14 17.00 0.77 15.78
CA GLU A 14 17.36 2.19 15.63
C GLU A 14 16.86 2.75 14.30
N ARG A 15 16.98 1.96 13.22
CA ARG A 15 16.49 2.34 11.88
C ARG A 15 14.97 2.48 11.85
N VAL A 16 14.26 1.56 12.51
CA VAL A 16 12.80 1.60 12.64
C VAL A 16 12.36 2.81 13.47
N ALA A 17 13.01 3.07 14.60
CA ALA A 17 12.69 4.22 15.44
C ALA A 17 12.89 5.56 14.70
N ASP A 18 14.01 5.71 13.97
CA ASP A 18 14.27 6.91 13.15
C ASP A 18 13.24 7.08 12.03
N LEU A 19 12.82 6.00 11.37
CA LEU A 19 11.79 6.07 10.33
C LEU A 19 10.43 6.48 10.90
N LEU A 20 9.96 5.80 11.95
CA LEU A 20 8.64 6.06 12.55
C LEU A 20 8.55 7.46 13.18
N ALA A 21 9.66 8.00 13.68
CA ALA A 21 9.70 9.36 14.23
C ALA A 21 9.55 10.45 13.14
N ARG A 22 9.88 10.13 11.88
CA ARG A 22 9.81 11.05 10.74
C ARG A 22 8.46 11.02 10.02
N MET A 23 7.69 9.94 10.20
CA MET A 23 6.42 9.75 9.50
C MET A 23 5.29 10.59 10.09
N THR A 24 4.46 11.16 9.22
CA THR A 24 3.19 11.77 9.63
C THR A 24 2.18 10.69 10.08
N PRO A 25 1.12 11.07 10.82
CA PRO A 25 0.03 10.14 11.13
C PRO A 25 -0.55 9.46 9.88
N GLU A 26 -0.76 10.19 8.80
CA GLU A 26 -1.32 9.67 7.54
C GLU A 26 -0.41 8.63 6.91
N GLU A 27 0.91 8.86 6.92
CA GLU A 27 1.89 7.88 6.44
C GLU A 27 1.88 6.63 7.31
N LYS A 28 1.71 6.76 8.64
CA LYS A 28 1.60 5.62 9.57
C LYS A 28 0.33 4.81 9.31
N PHE A 29 -0.80 5.48 9.12
CA PHE A 29 -2.06 4.82 8.79
C PHE A 29 -1.95 4.08 7.45
N ALA A 30 -1.31 4.68 6.44
CA ALA A 30 -1.09 4.04 5.14
C ALA A 30 -0.32 2.71 5.25
N GLN A 31 0.62 2.58 6.21
CA GLN A 31 1.33 1.32 6.49
C GLN A 31 0.47 0.24 7.16
N MET A 32 -0.67 0.61 7.76
CA MET A 32 -1.61 -0.33 8.36
C MET A 32 -2.68 -0.82 7.37
N HIS A 33 -2.78 -0.20 6.19
CA HIS A 33 -3.75 -0.55 5.16
C HIS A 33 -3.20 -1.55 4.14
N ALA A 34 -4.11 -2.34 3.58
CA ALA A 34 -3.85 -3.25 2.47
C ALA A 34 -4.58 -2.80 1.21
N TYR A 35 -3.91 -2.89 0.07
CA TYR A 35 -4.48 -2.59 -1.24
C TYR A 35 -4.68 -3.87 -2.04
N TRP A 36 -5.85 -4.01 -2.66
CA TRP A 36 -6.09 -5.05 -3.66
C TRP A 36 -6.03 -4.44 -5.06
N LEU A 37 -4.91 -4.66 -5.74
CA LEU A 37 -4.59 -3.99 -7.00
C LEU A 37 -4.66 -4.95 -8.19
N ILE A 38 -5.03 -4.40 -9.34
CA ILE A 38 -4.69 -4.93 -10.67
C ILE A 38 -3.34 -4.31 -11.04
N LEU A 39 -2.30 -5.14 -11.04
CA LEU A 39 -0.95 -4.71 -11.40
C LEU A 39 -0.82 -4.55 -12.91
N ASP A 40 0.03 -3.61 -13.31
CA ASP A 40 0.29 -3.20 -14.69
C ASP A 40 1.79 -3.00 -14.82
N GLU A 41 2.40 -3.60 -15.82
CA GLU A 41 3.86 -3.60 -16.02
C GLU A 41 4.43 -2.19 -16.26
N ASN A 42 3.61 -1.27 -16.75
CA ASN A 42 3.99 0.13 -16.98
C ASN A 42 3.69 1.01 -15.75
N GLY A 43 3.32 0.41 -14.63
CA GLY A 43 3.03 1.11 -13.36
C GLY A 43 1.63 1.73 -13.29
N ASN A 44 0.77 1.53 -14.29
CA ASN A 44 -0.59 2.05 -14.30
C ASN A 44 -1.56 1.16 -13.50
N HIS A 45 -1.20 0.89 -12.25
CA HIS A 45 -1.96 0.04 -11.35
C HIS A 45 -3.36 0.63 -11.10
N ARG A 46 -4.34 -0.25 -10.95
CA ARG A 46 -5.72 0.14 -10.62
C ARG A 46 -6.16 -0.62 -9.38
N GLU A 47 -6.99 -0.01 -8.55
CA GLU A 47 -7.69 -0.78 -7.52
C GLU A 47 -8.65 -1.73 -8.21
N ARG A 48 -8.72 -2.97 -7.71
CA ARG A 48 -9.74 -3.89 -8.17
C ARG A 48 -11.04 -3.51 -7.50
N SER A 49 -12.03 -3.11 -8.30
CA SER A 49 -13.40 -2.94 -7.85
C SER A 49 -14.20 -4.21 -8.00
N ASP A 50 -14.82 -4.68 -6.93
CA ASP A 50 -15.82 -5.75 -6.97
C ASP A 50 -17.10 -5.35 -6.22
N LEU A 51 -18.03 -6.28 -6.03
CA LEU A 51 -19.31 -6.04 -5.34
C LEU A 51 -19.14 -5.49 -3.90
N SER A 52 -17.94 -5.62 -3.29
CA SER A 52 -17.65 -5.05 -1.98
C SER A 52 -17.37 -3.54 -2.00
N ASP A 53 -17.06 -2.95 -3.15
CA ASP A 53 -16.85 -1.49 -3.27
C ASP A 53 -18.15 -0.71 -3.10
N GLU A 54 -19.28 -1.26 -3.56
CA GLU A 54 -20.63 -0.73 -3.29
C GLU A 54 -20.95 -0.75 -1.78
N PHE A 55 -20.45 -1.76 -1.07
CA PHE A 55 -20.61 -1.88 0.38
C PHE A 55 -19.67 -0.93 1.16
N ALA A 56 -18.47 -0.68 0.64
CA ALA A 56 -17.45 0.16 1.28
C ALA A 56 -17.54 1.66 0.92
N GLY A 57 -18.41 2.05 -0.01
CA GLY A 57 -18.64 3.44 -0.39
C GLY A 57 -17.44 4.11 -1.08
N VAL A 58 -16.57 3.34 -1.72
CA VAL A 58 -15.32 3.84 -2.31
C VAL A 58 -15.59 4.46 -3.67
N SER A 59 -15.95 5.75 -3.67
CA SER A 59 -16.02 6.56 -4.88
C SER A 59 -14.64 7.16 -5.19
N GLU A 60 -14.11 6.83 -6.38
CA GLU A 60 -12.99 7.42 -7.14
C GLU A 60 -11.62 6.73 -7.16
N GLN A 61 -11.31 6.09 -8.30
CA GLN A 61 -9.97 5.62 -8.70
C GLN A 61 -8.89 6.73 -8.78
N ALA A 62 -9.25 8.01 -8.87
CA ALA A 62 -8.30 9.13 -8.95
C ALA A 62 -7.44 9.31 -7.69
N ALA A 63 -7.83 8.69 -6.57
CA ALA A 63 -7.14 8.79 -5.28
C ALA A 63 -6.00 7.78 -5.07
N LEU A 64 -5.83 6.75 -5.92
CA LEU A 64 -4.85 5.68 -5.66
C LEU A 64 -3.40 6.20 -5.67
N SER A 65 -2.98 6.85 -6.76
CA SER A 65 -1.60 7.37 -6.87
C SER A 65 -1.26 8.41 -5.80
N LYS A 66 -2.26 9.13 -5.27
CA LYS A 66 -2.08 10.05 -4.15
C LYS A 66 -1.93 9.30 -2.83
N ARG A 67 -2.72 8.25 -2.59
CA ARG A 67 -2.63 7.40 -1.40
C ARG A 67 -1.34 6.59 -1.35
N LEU A 68 -0.87 6.04 -2.47
CA LEU A 68 0.40 5.30 -2.56
C LEU A 68 1.62 6.16 -2.17
N LYS A 69 1.56 7.49 -2.34
CA LYS A 69 2.63 8.40 -1.89
C LYS A 69 2.75 8.50 -0.37
N LEU A 70 1.68 8.21 0.37
CA LEU A 70 1.69 8.20 1.83
C LEU A 70 2.27 6.88 2.37
N GLY A 71 2.18 5.80 1.59
CA GLY A 71 2.74 4.51 1.96
C GLY A 71 1.89 3.34 1.50
N VAL A 72 2.49 2.15 1.58
CA VAL A 72 1.87 0.87 1.24
C VAL A 72 2.26 -0.13 2.32
N GLY A 73 1.31 -0.50 3.19
CA GLY A 73 1.53 -1.57 4.16
C GLY A 73 1.59 -2.93 3.50
N GLN A 74 0.56 -3.26 2.73
CA GLN A 74 0.45 -4.55 2.04
C GLN A 74 -0.23 -4.41 0.69
N ILE A 75 0.19 -5.23 -0.28
CA ILE A 75 -0.58 -5.53 -1.50
C ILE A 75 -1.15 -6.95 -1.36
N THR A 76 -2.47 -7.07 -1.34
CA THR A 76 -3.16 -8.36 -1.23
C THR A 76 -3.49 -8.89 -2.61
N ARG A 77 -3.39 -10.22 -2.76
CA ARG A 77 -3.73 -10.96 -3.99
C ARG A 77 -3.07 -10.35 -5.26
N PRO A 78 -1.75 -10.09 -5.27
CA PRO A 78 -1.07 -9.37 -6.36
C PRO A 78 -1.14 -10.08 -7.72
N LEU A 79 -1.26 -11.41 -7.71
CA LEU A 79 -1.41 -12.23 -8.93
C LEU A 79 -2.89 -12.47 -9.29
N GLY A 80 -3.81 -11.80 -8.60
CA GLY A 80 -5.24 -11.96 -8.76
C GLY A 80 -5.78 -13.29 -8.23
N THR A 81 -7.08 -13.43 -8.37
CA THR A 81 -7.83 -14.68 -8.19
C THR A 81 -8.86 -14.72 -9.31
N HIS A 82 -8.83 -15.76 -10.13
CA HIS A 82 -9.83 -15.96 -11.17
C HIS A 82 -11.10 -16.56 -10.54
N ILE A 83 -12.27 -16.03 -10.88
CA ILE A 83 -13.55 -16.60 -10.46
C ILE A 83 -13.77 -17.88 -11.28
N VAL A 84 -13.93 -19.02 -10.61
CA VAL A 84 -14.25 -20.28 -11.28
C VAL A 84 -15.74 -20.56 -11.13
N ASP A 85 -16.37 -21.06 -12.19
CA ASP A 85 -17.76 -21.49 -12.12
C ASP A 85 -17.92 -22.69 -11.18
N ALA A 86 -19.07 -22.76 -10.51
CA ALA A 86 -19.44 -23.95 -9.74
C ALA A 86 -19.61 -25.12 -10.72
N LYS A 87 -18.96 -26.24 -10.42
CA LYS A 87 -19.18 -27.52 -11.13
C LYS A 87 -20.45 -28.19 -10.64
#